data_AF-A0AAV3EFM3-F1
#
_entry.id   AF-A0AAV3EFM3-F1
#
_cell.length_a   1.000
_cell.length_b   1.000
_cell.length_c   1.000
_cell.angle_alpha   90.00
_cell.angle_beta   90.00
_cell.angle_gamma   90.00
#
_symmetry.space_group_name_H-M   'P 1'
#
loop_
_entity.id
_entity.type
_entity.pdbx_description
1 polymer ?
#
loop_
_entity_poly.entity_id
_entity_poly.type
_entity_poly.pdbx_seq_one_letter_code
_entity_poly.pdbx_strand_id
1 'polypeptide(L)'
;MKKSIFKASFEESLNLEDDGFLQYQKKDYYNKLGKAFKKGKPSLQDKIAKGISIYGAGLLGLAVIVNYIFKAFSINFSSSITGFGLFIWWILINIGVIAMIVFMEFPYFLEGYYKWKYPEEYREWEGKTVEEWYGKKYLKKHKELLQNR
;
A
#
# COMPACT_ATOMS: atom_id res chain seq x y z
N MET A 1 6.04 8.30 -29.16
CA MET A 1 6.90 8.13 -27.97
C MET A 1 6.04 8.22 -26.73
N LYS A 2 6.06 7.21 -25.84
CA LYS A 2 5.32 7.25 -24.57
C LYS A 2 5.98 8.30 -23.67
N LYS A 3 5.25 9.35 -23.29
CA LYS A 3 5.74 10.35 -22.32
C LYS A 3 6.00 9.66 -20.97
N SER A 4 7.07 10.05 -20.29
CA SER A 4 7.41 9.52 -18.95
C SER A 4 6.35 9.95 -17.94
N ILE A 5 5.96 9.05 -17.04
CA ILE A 5 4.99 9.28 -15.96
C ILE A 5 5.46 10.32 -14.92
N PHE A 6 6.68 10.85 -15.03
CA PHE A 6 7.19 11.95 -14.19
C PHE A 6 7.10 13.32 -14.87
N LYS A 7 6.84 13.33 -16.19
CA LYS A 7 6.72 14.53 -17.03
C LYS A 7 5.27 14.82 -17.42
N ALA A 8 4.29 14.27 -16.69
CA ALA A 8 2.89 14.52 -16.95
C ALA A 8 2.53 15.99 -16.69
N SER A 9 1.51 16.49 -17.38
CA SER A 9 0.90 17.80 -17.10
C SER A 9 0.04 17.75 -15.83
N PHE A 10 -0.41 18.92 -15.35
CA PHE A 10 -1.32 18.99 -14.21
C PHE A 10 -2.62 18.20 -14.47
N GLU A 11 -3.28 18.40 -15.62
CA GLU A 11 -4.48 17.65 -16.01
C GLU A 11 -4.24 16.13 -16.09
N GLU A 12 -3.10 15.71 -16.65
CA GLU A 12 -2.73 14.28 -16.67
C GLU A 12 -2.48 13.74 -15.25
N SER A 13 -2.01 14.57 -14.32
CA SER A 13 -1.81 14.18 -12.92
C SER A 13 -3.12 14.06 -12.14
N LEU A 14 -4.14 14.87 -12.46
CA LEU A 14 -5.47 14.75 -11.87
C LEU A 14 -6.13 13.40 -12.21
N ASN A 15 -5.88 12.89 -13.43
CA ASN A 15 -6.34 11.56 -13.83
C ASN A 15 -5.69 10.41 -13.03
N LEU A 16 -4.55 10.66 -12.38
CA LEU A 16 -3.95 9.70 -11.44
C LEU A 16 -4.65 9.76 -10.08
N GLU A 17 -5.01 10.95 -9.60
CA GLU A 17 -5.75 11.08 -8.32
C GLU A 17 -7.20 10.57 -8.42
N ASP A 18 -7.83 10.73 -9.58
CA ASP A 18 -9.16 10.17 -9.88
C ASP A 18 -9.09 8.72 -10.40
N ASP A 19 -7.94 8.07 -10.30
CA ASP A 19 -7.84 6.68 -10.70
C ASP A 19 -8.73 5.80 -9.79
N GLY A 20 -9.36 4.79 -10.40
CA GLY A 20 -10.26 3.89 -9.67
C GLY A 20 -9.56 3.05 -8.60
N PHE A 21 -8.23 2.93 -8.63
CA PHE A 21 -7.46 2.03 -7.77
C PHE A 21 -7.04 2.71 -6.45
N LEU A 22 -6.46 3.90 -6.50
CA LEU A 22 -6.15 4.78 -5.37
C LEU A 22 -7.42 5.16 -4.61
N GLN A 23 -8.49 5.55 -5.32
CA GLN A 23 -9.76 5.85 -4.67
C GLN A 23 -10.36 4.63 -3.99
N TYR A 24 -10.26 3.44 -4.61
CA TYR A 24 -10.67 2.19 -4.00
C TYR A 24 -9.86 1.87 -2.72
N GLN A 25 -8.54 2.03 -2.75
CA GLN A 25 -7.69 1.82 -1.58
C GLN A 25 -7.99 2.81 -0.45
N LYS A 26 -8.08 4.13 -0.76
CA LYS A 26 -8.43 5.17 0.21
C LYS A 26 -9.78 4.84 0.85
N LYS A 27 -10.80 4.50 0.04
CA LYS A 27 -12.13 4.15 0.51
C LYS A 27 -12.14 2.90 1.41
N ASP A 28 -11.44 1.83 1.02
CA ASP A 28 -11.34 0.62 1.84
C ASP A 28 -10.64 0.91 3.17
N TYR A 29 -9.54 1.68 3.14
CA TYR A 29 -8.82 2.08 4.35
C TYR A 29 -9.72 2.84 5.33
N TYR A 30 -10.38 3.92 4.90
CA TYR A 30 -11.27 4.70 5.76
C TYR A 30 -12.50 3.90 6.23
N ASN A 31 -13.06 3.03 5.37
CA ASN A 31 -14.18 2.17 5.74
C ASN A 31 -13.77 1.14 6.81
N LYS A 32 -12.59 0.54 6.66
CA LYS A 32 -12.02 -0.41 7.64
C LYS A 32 -11.70 0.29 8.96
N LEU A 33 -11.15 1.50 8.89
CA LEU A 33 -10.90 2.36 10.05
C LEU A 33 -12.21 2.68 10.78
N GLY A 34 -13.21 3.20 10.05
CA GLY A 34 -14.53 3.54 10.59
C GLY A 34 -15.25 2.33 11.19
N LYS A 35 -15.20 1.17 10.52
CA LYS A 35 -15.73 -0.10 11.04
C LYS A 35 -15.02 -0.55 12.32
N ALA A 36 -13.69 -0.39 12.40
CA ALA A 36 -12.92 -0.73 13.59
C ALA A 36 -13.26 0.19 14.78
N PHE A 37 -13.53 1.47 14.54
CA PHE A 37 -14.01 2.39 15.58
C PHE A 37 -15.44 2.09 16.02
N LYS A 38 -16.32 1.63 15.11
CA LYS A 38 -17.74 1.35 15.41
C LYS A 38 -17.98 0.05 16.17
N LYS A 39 -17.11 -0.96 16.05
CA LYS A 39 -17.35 -2.32 16.56
C LYS A 39 -16.97 -2.56 18.03
N GLY A 40 -16.53 -1.54 18.76
CA GLY A 40 -15.94 -1.72 20.09
C GLY A 40 -14.59 -2.44 20.03
N LYS A 41 -13.71 -2.22 21.01
CA LYS A 41 -12.34 -2.77 21.00
C LYS A 41 -12.37 -4.29 21.25
N PRO A 42 -12.06 -5.15 20.26
CA PRO A 42 -11.89 -6.57 20.51
C PRO A 42 -10.66 -6.76 21.41
N SER A 43 -10.68 -7.75 22.31
CA SER A 43 -9.48 -8.05 23.09
C SER A 43 -8.33 -8.44 22.15
N LEU A 44 -7.09 -8.15 22.54
CA LEU A 44 -5.92 -8.55 21.74
C LEU A 44 -5.90 -10.06 21.48
N GLN A 45 -6.42 -10.85 22.43
CA GLN A 45 -6.52 -12.30 22.35
C GLN A 45 -7.48 -12.76 21.25
N ASP A 46 -8.65 -12.11 21.10
CA ASP A 46 -9.63 -12.45 20.07
C ASP A 46 -9.09 -12.22 18.66
N LYS A 47 -8.27 -11.16 18.49
CA LYS A 47 -7.63 -10.86 17.20
C LYS A 47 -6.56 -11.90 16.85
N ILE A 48 -5.75 -12.29 17.83
CA ILE A 48 -4.70 -13.31 17.66
C ILE A 48 -5.33 -14.67 17.37
N ALA A 49 -6.34 -15.09 18.15
CA ALA A 49 -7.02 -16.37 17.97
C ALA A 49 -7.67 -16.47 16.58
N LYS A 50 -8.31 -15.40 16.12
CA LYS A 50 -8.94 -15.35 14.79
C LYS A 50 -7.91 -15.35 13.65
N GLY A 51 -6.76 -14.72 13.85
CA GLY A 51 -5.63 -14.82 12.93
C GLY A 51 -5.12 -16.26 12.84
N ILE A 52 -4.80 -16.86 13.99
CA ILE A 52 -4.28 -18.23 14.06
C ILE A 52 -5.27 -19.24 13.47
N SER A 53 -6.58 -19.10 13.70
CA SER A 53 -7.56 -20.05 13.17
C SER A 53 -7.68 -19.99 11.65
N ILE A 54 -7.68 -18.78 11.06
CA ILE A 54 -7.79 -18.59 9.61
C ILE A 54 -6.50 -19.03 8.91
N TYR A 55 -5.35 -18.56 9.39
CA TYR A 55 -4.06 -18.86 8.76
C TYR A 55 -3.59 -20.29 9.07
N GLY A 56 -3.82 -20.78 10.29
CA GLY A 56 -3.43 -22.12 10.71
C GLY A 56 -4.19 -23.22 9.98
N ALA A 57 -5.52 -23.11 9.86
CA ALA A 57 -6.31 -24.11 9.13
C ALA A 57 -5.98 -24.12 7.63
N GLY A 58 -5.81 -22.94 7.02
CA GLY A 58 -5.44 -22.81 5.61
C GLY A 58 -4.05 -23.39 5.30
N LEU A 59 -3.04 -23.09 6.12
CA LEU A 59 -1.70 -23.65 5.96
C LEU A 59 -1.67 -25.17 6.15
N LEU A 60 -2.39 -25.69 7.16
CA LEU A 60 -2.45 -27.13 7.40
C LEU A 60 -3.13 -27.87 6.25
N GLY A 61 -4.26 -27.35 5.74
CA GLY A 61 -4.93 -27.92 4.57
C GLY A 61 -4.03 -27.95 3.34
N LEU A 62 -3.31 -26.85 3.07
CA LEU A 62 -2.34 -26.77 1.97
C LEU A 62 -1.19 -27.79 2.15
N ALA A 63 -0.64 -27.89 3.35
CA ALA A 63 0.46 -28.82 3.65
C ALA A 63 0.06 -30.29 3.42
N VAL A 64 -1.18 -30.66 3.77
CA VAL A 64 -1.71 -32.02 3.53
C VAL A 64 -1.83 -32.31 2.03
N ILE A 65 -2.36 -31.37 1.25
CA ILE A 65 -2.49 -31.51 -0.21
C ILE A 65 -1.11 -31.66 -0.87
N VAL A 66 -0.16 -30.81 -0.49
CA VAL A 66 1.23 -30.85 -1.01
C VAL A 66 1.91 -32.17 -0.64
N ASN A 67 1.74 -32.67 0.59
CA ASN A 67 2.28 -33.96 1.02
C ASN A 67 1.68 -35.13 0.22
N TYR A 68 0.37 -35.09 -0.06
CA TYR A 68 -0.28 -36.10 -0.90
C TYR A 68 0.27 -36.11 -2.33
N ILE A 69 0.48 -34.93 -2.92
CA ILE A 69 1.08 -34.77 -4.25
C ILE A 69 2.50 -35.36 -4.26
N PHE A 70 3.36 -35.02 -3.29
CA PHE A 70 4.73 -35.56 -3.24
C PHE A 70 4.76 -37.09 -3.10
N LYS A 71 3.85 -37.66 -2.32
CA LYS A 71 3.69 -39.12 -2.22
C LYS A 71 3.22 -39.74 -3.54
N ALA A 72 2.27 -39.13 -4.23
CA ALA A 72 1.77 -39.60 -5.53
C ALA A 72 2.88 -39.65 -6.60
N PHE A 73 3.85 -38.73 -6.53
CA PHE A 73 5.00 -38.70 -7.44
C PHE A 73 6.24 -39.46 -6.93
N SER A 74 6.15 -40.14 -5.75
CA SER A 74 7.28 -40.83 -5.12
C SER A 74 8.54 -39.98 -4.96
N ILE A 75 8.38 -38.66 -4.76
CA ILE A 75 9.49 -37.72 -4.64
C ILE A 75 9.98 -37.72 -3.19
N ASN A 76 11.15 -38.30 -2.94
CA ASN A 76 11.81 -38.28 -1.64
C ASN A 76 12.91 -37.22 -1.62
N PHE A 77 12.69 -36.11 -0.93
CA PHE A 77 13.73 -35.11 -0.69
C PHE A 77 14.59 -35.52 0.50
N SER A 78 15.91 -35.34 0.39
CA SER A 78 16.80 -35.40 1.55
C SER A 78 16.60 -34.17 2.42
N SER A 79 16.87 -34.29 3.73
CA SER A 79 16.72 -33.17 4.68
C SER A 79 17.50 -31.92 4.27
N SER A 80 18.66 -32.10 3.61
CA SER A 80 19.47 -31.01 3.08
C SER A 80 18.77 -30.28 1.93
N ILE A 81 18.15 -31.01 0.99
CA ILE A 81 17.41 -30.41 -0.13
C ILE A 81 16.15 -29.70 0.38
N THR A 82 15.44 -30.27 1.36
CA THR A 82 14.29 -29.61 1.99
C THR A 82 14.70 -28.31 2.69
N GLY A 83 15.79 -28.32 3.45
CA GLY A 83 16.32 -27.12 4.11
C GLY A 83 16.71 -26.02 3.12
N PHE A 84 17.39 -26.40 2.03
CA PHE A 84 17.74 -25.47 0.95
C PHE A 84 16.49 -24.91 0.25
N GLY A 85 15.48 -25.75 -0.02
CA GLY A 85 14.21 -25.32 -0.59
C GLY A 85 13.47 -24.31 0.28
N LEU A 86 13.43 -24.54 1.60
CA LEU A 86 12.83 -23.59 2.56
C LEU A 86 13.60 -22.26 2.62
N PHE A 87 14.93 -22.29 2.52
CA PHE A 87 15.74 -21.08 2.49
C PHE A 87 15.49 -20.24 1.23
N ILE A 88 15.44 -20.86 0.05
CA ILE A 88 15.09 -20.17 -1.19
C ILE A 88 13.66 -19.62 -1.12
N TRP A 89 12.70 -20.40 -0.60
CA TRP A 89 11.32 -19.97 -0.41
C TRP A 89 11.20 -18.75 0.52
N TRP A 90 11.96 -18.74 1.61
CA TRP A 90 12.04 -17.59 2.53
C TRP A 90 12.52 -16.32 1.82
N ILE A 91 13.57 -16.41 1.00
CA ILE A 91 14.08 -15.28 0.22
C ILE A 91 13.02 -14.78 -0.77
N LEU A 92 12.34 -15.69 -1.48
CA LEU A 92 11.29 -15.33 -2.43
C LEU A 92 10.11 -14.60 -1.75
N ILE A 93 9.69 -15.03 -0.57
CA ILE A 93 8.67 -14.32 0.22
C ILE A 93 9.14 -12.90 0.57
N ASN A 94 10.38 -12.73 1.02
CA ASN A 94 10.90 -11.41 1.37
C ASN A 94 10.95 -10.47 0.16
N ILE A 95 11.40 -10.96 -1.00
CA ILE A 95 11.38 -10.19 -2.24
C ILE A 95 9.94 -9.84 -2.63
N GLY A 96 9.01 -10.80 -2.54
CA GLY A 96 7.59 -10.58 -2.83
C GLY A 96 6.96 -9.53 -1.92
N VAL A 97 7.30 -9.52 -0.62
CA VAL A 97 6.84 -8.50 0.34
C VAL A 97 7.41 -7.13 0.00
N ILE A 98 8.72 -7.03 -0.31
CA ILE A 98 9.32 -5.76 -0.72
C ILE A 98 8.67 -5.24 -2.01
N ALA A 99 8.47 -6.11 -3.00
CA ALA A 99 7.80 -5.75 -4.26
C ALA A 99 6.37 -5.27 -4.01
N MET A 100 5.63 -5.92 -3.10
CA MET A 100 4.28 -5.49 -2.70
C MET A 100 4.31 -4.11 -2.04
N ILE A 101 5.23 -3.87 -1.10
CA ILE A 101 5.37 -2.57 -0.43
C ILE A 101 5.69 -1.49 -1.45
N VAL A 102 6.69 -1.70 -2.31
CA VAL A 102 7.06 -0.75 -3.36
C VAL A 102 5.88 -0.48 -4.29
N PHE A 103 5.18 -1.53 -4.75
CA PHE A 103 4.01 -1.37 -5.62
C PHE A 103 2.87 -0.61 -4.95
N MET A 104 2.67 -0.79 -3.63
CA MET A 104 1.67 -0.05 -2.86
C MET A 104 2.08 1.40 -2.61
N GLU A 105 3.34 1.66 -2.26
CA GLU A 105 3.84 3.01 -1.93
C GLU A 105 4.07 3.88 -3.17
N PHE A 106 4.46 3.28 -4.29
CA PHE A 106 4.74 3.97 -5.54
C PHE A 106 3.60 4.89 -6.03
N PRO A 107 2.31 4.47 -6.07
CA PRO A 107 1.24 5.37 -6.50
C PRO A 107 1.02 6.53 -5.51
N TYR A 108 1.17 6.32 -4.20
CA TYR A 108 1.11 7.40 -3.21
C TYR A 108 2.31 8.36 -3.34
N PHE A 109 3.49 7.83 -3.65
CA PHE A 109 4.67 8.64 -3.92
C PHE A 109 4.46 9.52 -5.16
N LEU A 110 3.83 8.99 -6.22
CA LEU A 110 3.49 9.77 -7.41
C LEU A 110 2.50 10.89 -7.09
N GLU A 111 1.44 10.62 -6.30
CA GLU A 111 0.50 11.65 -5.83
C GLU A 111 1.25 12.77 -5.10
N GLY A 112 2.13 12.42 -4.15
CA GLY A 112 2.94 13.39 -3.41
C GLY A 112 3.91 14.18 -4.30
N TYR A 113 4.55 13.51 -5.26
CA TYR A 113 5.44 14.15 -6.23
C TYR A 113 4.71 15.22 -7.05
N TYR A 114 3.49 14.92 -7.51
CA TYR A 114 2.71 15.88 -8.30
C TYR A 114 2.14 17.03 -7.48
N LYS A 115 1.73 16.79 -6.22
CA LYS A 115 1.34 17.86 -5.29
C LYS A 115 2.52 18.77 -4.94
N TRP A 116 3.75 18.25 -4.92
CA TRP A 116 4.95 19.08 -4.76
C TRP A 116 5.34 19.84 -6.04
N LYS A 117 5.09 19.26 -7.22
CA LYS A 117 5.42 19.84 -8.52
C LYS A 117 4.44 20.95 -8.97
N TYR A 118 3.16 20.80 -8.66
CA TYR A 118 2.08 21.74 -9.03
C TYR A 118 1.28 22.23 -7.79
N PRO A 119 1.94 22.78 -6.76
CA PRO A 119 1.33 22.98 -5.46
C PRO A 119 0.23 24.04 -5.45
N GLU A 120 0.32 25.07 -6.29
CA GLU A 120 -0.71 26.12 -6.38
C GLU A 120 -1.93 25.62 -7.14
N GLU A 121 -1.73 24.91 -8.25
CA GLU A 121 -2.80 24.35 -9.06
C GLU A 121 -3.60 23.30 -8.27
N TYR A 122 -2.91 22.43 -7.51
CA TYR A 122 -3.57 21.48 -6.60
C TYR A 122 -4.30 22.20 -5.45
N ARG A 123 -3.71 23.24 -4.86
CA ARG A 123 -4.36 24.02 -3.80
C ARG A 123 -5.66 24.64 -4.29
N GLU A 124 -5.65 25.25 -5.47
CA GLU A 124 -6.82 25.88 -6.08
C GLU A 124 -7.88 24.85 -6.48
N TRP A 125 -7.45 23.72 -7.04
CA TRP A 125 -8.32 22.60 -7.36
C TRP A 125 -8.99 21.98 -6.12
N GLU A 126 -8.26 21.81 -5.01
CA GLU A 126 -8.82 21.36 -3.72
C GLU A 126 -9.64 22.47 -3.01
N GLY A 127 -9.66 23.70 -3.55
CA GLY A 127 -10.38 24.84 -2.98
C GLY A 127 -9.82 25.34 -1.64
N LYS A 128 -8.56 25.01 -1.33
CA LYS A 128 -7.91 25.33 -0.05
C LYS A 128 -7.32 26.73 -0.07
N THR A 129 -7.41 27.42 1.06
CA THR A 129 -6.70 28.68 1.24
C THR A 129 -5.18 28.43 1.31
N VAL A 130 -4.38 29.44 0.93
CA VAL A 130 -2.91 29.39 1.03
C VAL A 130 -2.48 29.03 2.47
N GLU A 131 -3.21 29.51 3.46
CA GLU A 131 -2.96 29.22 4.86
C GLU A 131 -3.29 27.78 5.26
N GLU A 132 -4.38 27.20 4.77
CA GLU A 132 -4.71 25.79 5.01
C GLU A 132 -3.76 24.82 4.32
N TRP A 133 -3.24 25.19 3.15
CA TRP A 133 -2.34 24.34 2.36
C TRP A 133 -0.91 24.32 2.93
N TYR A 134 -0.32 25.51 3.15
CA TYR A 134 1.08 25.63 3.58
C TYR A 134 1.25 25.81 5.09
N GLY A 135 0.21 26.29 5.78
CA GLY A 135 0.25 26.60 7.21
C GLY A 135 0.81 27.98 7.56
N LYS A 136 0.28 28.56 8.64
CA LYS A 136 0.66 29.89 9.18
C LYS A 136 2.17 30.07 9.35
N LYS A 137 2.88 29.03 9.82
CA LYS A 137 4.33 29.08 10.09
C LYS A 137 5.17 29.21 8.82
N TYR A 138 4.73 28.56 7.73
CA TYR A 138 5.41 28.61 6.44
C TYR A 138 5.20 29.99 5.79
N LEU A 139 3.96 30.49 5.80
CA LEU A 139 3.62 31.80 5.22
C LEU A 139 4.28 32.98 5.93
N LYS A 140 4.55 32.86 7.23
CA LYS A 140 5.33 33.88 7.95
C LYS A 140 6.73 34.06 7.37
N LYS A 141 7.32 33.01 6.81
CA LYS A 141 8.64 33.01 6.15
C LYS A 141 8.55 33.34 4.66
N HIS A 142 7.45 32.95 4.01
CA HIS A 142 7.22 33.08 2.56
C HIS A 142 6.06 34.05 2.29
N LYS A 143 6.27 35.34 2.56
CA LYS A 143 5.22 36.37 2.42
C LYS A 143 4.89 36.68 0.96
N GLU A 144 5.78 36.36 0.03
CA GLU A 144 5.60 36.48 -1.42
C GLU A 144 4.38 35.72 -1.94
N LEU A 145 4.03 34.58 -1.32
CA LEU A 145 2.86 33.78 -1.66
C LEU A 145 1.53 34.47 -1.31
N LEU A 146 1.56 35.48 -0.43
CA LEU A 146 0.40 36.28 -0.08
C LEU A 146 0.22 37.48 -1.01
N GLN A 147 1.27 37.88 -1.74
CA GLN A 147 1.25 39.04 -2.64
C GLN A 147 0.84 38.68 -4.08
N ASN A 148 1.02 37.43 -4.51
CA ASN A 148 0.62 36.95 -5.84
C ASN A 148 -0.88 36.60 -5.95
N ARG A 149 -1.75 37.28 -5.20
CA ARG A 149 -3.20 37.07 -5.20
C ARG A 149 -3.93 38.32 -5.68
#